data_AF-A0A9D6RXF4-F1
#
_entry.id   AF-A0A9D6RXF4-F1
#
_cell.length_a   1.000
_cell.length_b   1.000
_cell.length_c   1.000
_cell.angle_alpha   90.00
_cell.angle_beta   90.00
_cell.angle_gamma   90.00
#
_symmetry.space_group_name_H-M   'P 1'
#
loop_
_entity.id
_entity.type
_entity.pdbx_description
1 polymer ?
#
loop_
_entity_poly.entity_id
_entity_poly.type
_entity_poly.pdbx_seq_one_letter_code
_entity_poly.pdbx_strand_id
1 'polypeptide(L)' 'MQKYSYKCPACGHVIAADAENDGDAANKLMSEADKHMKEVHPEMPMDPNMGEMIKKDMKKGE' A
#
# COMPACT_ATOMS: atom_id res chain seq x y z
N MET A 1 0.69 -10.02 15.30
CA MET A 1 0.28 -9.23 14.12
C MET A 1 0.50 -7.76 14.41
N GLN A 2 1.03 -7.03 13.44
CA GLN A 2 1.35 -5.62 13.54
C GLN A 2 0.60 -4.89 12.44
N LYS A 3 0.08 -3.70 12.76
CA LYS A 3 -0.59 -2.84 11.80
C LYS A 3 0.44 -2.09 10.97
N TYR A 4 0.24 -2.08 9.67
CA TYR A 4 0.99 -1.26 8.74
C TYR A 4 0.05 -0.35 7.98
N SER A 5 0.51 0.84 7.64
CA SER A 5 -0.23 1.78 6.81
C SER A 5 0.64 2.34 5.69
N TYR A 6 0.01 2.61 4.56
CA TYR A 6 0.60 3.26 3.40
C TYR A 6 -0.35 4.33 2.89
N LYS A 7 0.18 5.53 2.61
CA LYS A 7 -0.63 6.62 2.08
C LYS A 7 -0.54 6.63 0.56
N CYS A 8 -1.67 6.49 -0.11
CA CYS A 8 -1.77 6.61 -1.56
C CYS A 8 -1.25 7.98 -2.00
N PRO A 9 -0.24 8.06 -2.90
CA PRO A 9 0.36 9.33 -3.30
C PRO A 9 -0.57 10.14 -4.22
N ALA A 10 -1.51 9.49 -4.90
CA ALA A 10 -2.43 10.14 -5.84
C ALA A 10 -3.54 10.93 -5.14
N CYS A 11 -4.15 10.36 -4.10
CA CYS A 11 -5.34 10.92 -3.46
C CYS A 11 -5.22 11.07 -1.94
N GLY A 12 -4.12 10.61 -1.34
CA GLY A 12 -3.88 10.67 0.09
C GLY A 12 -4.66 9.65 0.93
N HIS A 13 -5.39 8.70 0.30
CA HIS A 13 -6.10 7.63 1.00
C HIS A 13 -5.12 6.74 1.78
N VAL A 14 -5.47 6.42 3.03
CA VAL A 14 -4.62 5.59 3.90
C VAL A 14 -5.06 4.13 3.78
N ILE A 15 -4.17 3.31 3.27
CA ILE A 15 -4.34 1.87 3.12
C ILE A 15 -3.68 1.21 4.33
N ALA A 16 -4.45 0.47 5.11
CA ALA A 16 -3.95 -0.23 6.29
C ALA A 16 -4.05 -1.74 6.12
N ALA A 17 -3.06 -2.47 6.61
CA ALA A 17 -3.03 -3.93 6.59
C ALA A 17 -2.39 -4.50 7.86
N ASP A 18 -2.97 -5.58 8.39
CA ASP A 18 -2.38 -6.37 9.46
C ASP A 18 -1.43 -7.42 8.89
N ALA A 19 -0.17 -7.39 9.32
CA ALA A 19 0.88 -8.28 8.84
C ALA A 19 1.74 -8.85 9.96
N GLU A 20 2.37 -9.99 9.70
CA GLU A 20 3.26 -10.64 10.68
C GLU A 20 4.67 -10.05 10.69
N ASN A 21 5.12 -9.56 9.53
CA ASN A 21 6.44 -8.98 9.32
C ASN A 21 6.40 -7.98 8.15
N ASP A 22 7.50 -7.25 7.96
CA ASP A 22 7.66 -6.22 6.93
C ASP A 22 7.43 -6.75 5.49
N GLY A 23 7.82 -7.99 5.21
CA GLY A 23 7.63 -8.62 3.90
C GLY A 23 6.17 -8.96 3.61
N ASP A 24 5.47 -9.53 4.60
CA ASP A 24 4.02 -9.77 4.56
C ASP A 24 3.24 -8.45 4.46
N ALA A 25 3.68 -7.42 5.17
CA ALA A 25 3.09 -6.08 5.13
C ALA A 25 3.16 -5.48 3.73
N ALA A 26 4.34 -5.50 3.11
CA ALA A 26 4.52 -4.97 1.77
C ALA A 26 3.62 -5.68 0.74
N ASN A 27 3.49 -7.01 0.82
CA ASN A 27 2.62 -7.77 -0.08
C ASN A 27 1.13 -7.43 0.12
N LYS A 28 0.68 -7.35 1.37
CA LYS A 28 -0.72 -7.01 1.69
C LYS A 28 -1.06 -5.57 1.30
N LEU A 29 -0.21 -4.61 1.67
CA LEU A 29 -0.38 -3.20 1.29
C LEU A 29 -0.34 -3.03 -0.23
N MET A 30 0.54 -3.75 -0.94
CA MET A 30 0.58 -3.73 -2.41
C MET A 30 -0.71 -4.27 -3.03
N SER A 31 -1.27 -5.36 -2.51
CA SER A 31 -2.53 -5.91 -3.01
C SER A 31 -3.70 -4.95 -2.80
N GLU A 32 -3.81 -4.35 -1.62
CA GLU A 32 -4.86 -3.38 -1.32
C GLU A 32 -4.69 -2.08 -2.12
N ALA A 33 -3.45 -1.67 -2.36
CA ALA A 33 -3.16 -0.49 -3.17
C ALA A 33 -3.39 -0.71 -4.67
N ASP A 34 -3.15 -1.91 -5.20
CA ASP A 34 -3.54 -2.30 -6.57
C ASP A 34 -5.07 -2.24 -6.75
N LYS A 35 -5.83 -2.79 -5.79
CA LYS A 35 -7.31 -2.72 -5.81
C LYS A 35 -7.79 -1.27 -5.77
N HIS A 36 -7.27 -0.48 -4.82
CA HIS A 36 -7.61 0.92 -4.70
C HIS A 36 -7.32 1.70 -6.00
N MET A 37 -6.16 1.46 -6.63
CA MET A 37 -5.85 2.09 -7.91
C MET A 37 -6.83 1.68 -9.00
N LYS A 38 -7.17 0.40 -9.15
CA LYS A 38 -8.12 -0.06 -10.16
C LYS A 38 -9.54 0.46 -9.96
N GLU A 39 -9.97 0.61 -8.71
CA GLU A 39 -11.33 1.03 -8.37
C GLU A 39 -11.51 2.54 -8.31
N VAL A 40 -10.53 3.27 -7.75
CA VAL A 40 -10.61 4.72 -7.50
C VAL A 40 -9.85 5.53 -8.56
N HIS A 41 -8.83 4.94 -9.18
CA HIS A 41 -7.97 5.57 -10.17
C HIS A 41 -7.84 4.72 -11.46
N PRO A 42 -8.96 4.30 -12.09
CA PRO A 42 -8.94 3.36 -13.22
C PRO A 42 -8.18 3.89 -14.45
N GLU A 43 -8.02 5.22 -14.54
CA GLU A 43 -7.30 5.90 -15.63
C GLU A 43 -5.81 6.12 -15.33
N MET A 44 -5.37 5.91 -14.07
CA MET A 44 -3.94 5.98 -13.75
C MET A 44 -3.29 4.60 -13.85
N PRO A 45 -2.26 4.45 -14.70
CA PRO A 45 -1.48 3.23 -14.72
C PRO A 45 -0.80 3.05 -13.36
N MET A 46 -0.89 1.84 -12.81
CA MET A 46 -0.17 1.49 -11.60
C MET A 46 1.34 1.63 -11.84
N ASP A 47 2.03 2.35 -10.96
CA ASP A 47 3.48 2.53 -11.09
C ASP A 47 4.18 1.17 -10.92
N PRO A 48 5.08 0.77 -11.84
CA PRO A 48 5.78 -0.50 -11.75
C PRO A 48 6.67 -0.61 -10.50
N ASN A 49 7.07 0.51 -9.89
CA ASN A 49 7.87 0.58 -8.66
C ASN A 49 7.01 0.79 -7.40
N MET A 50 5.68 0.64 -7.50
CA MET A 50 4.77 0.84 -6.38
C MET A 50 5.11 -0.07 -5.20
N GLY A 51 5.61 -1.29 -5.44
CA GLY A 51 6.08 -2.17 -4.37
C GLY A 51 7.30 -1.62 -3.61
N GLU A 52 8.23 -0.94 -4.29
CA GLU A 52 9.38 -0.29 -3.65
C GLU A 52 8.98 0.97 -2.89
N MET A 53 8.05 1.76 -3.45
CA MET A 53 7.47 2.91 -2.75
C MET A 53 6.75 2.49 -1.47
N ILE A 54 5.90 1.44 -1.54
CA ILE A 54 5.22 0.92 -0.36
C ILE A 54 6.22 0.45 0.69
N LYS A 55 7.28 -0.28 0.32
CA LYS A 55 8.31 -0.71 1.27
C LYS A 55 9.04 0.46 1.93
N LYS A 56 9.21 1.58 1.23
CA LYS A 56 9.91 2.77 1.71
C LYS A 56 9.03 3.67 2.58
N ASP A 57 7.75 3.80 2.21
CA ASP A 57 6.79 4.72 2.82
C ASP A 57 5.79 4.02 3.76
N MET A 58 5.84 2.68 3.89
CA MET A 58 5.01 1.97 4.87
C MET A 58 5.40 2.38 6.28
N LYS A 59 4.40 2.58 7.11
CA LYS A 59 4.56 2.85 8.53
C LYS A 59 4.05 1.69 9.34
N LYS A 60 4.75 1.40 10.43
CA LYS A 60 4.45 0.31 11.36
C LYS A 60 3.89 0.88 12.66
N GLY A 61 2.72 0.39 13.07
CA GLY A 61 2.11 0.73 14.35
C GLY A 61 1.29 2.03 14.40
N GLU A 62 0.70 2.48 13.27
CA GLU A 62 -0.38 3.48 13.31
C GLU A 62 -1.75 2.83 13.67
#